data_AF-A0A1C6LP28-F1
#
_entry.id   AF-A0A1C6LP28-F1
#
_cell.length_a   1.000
_cell.length_b   1.000
_cell.length_c   1.000
_cell.angle_alpha   90.00
_cell.angle_beta   90.00
_cell.angle_gamma   90.00
#
_symmetry.space_group_name_H-M   'P 1'
#
loop_
_entity.id
_entity.type
_entity.pdbx_description
1 polymer ?
#
loop_
_entity_poly.entity_id
_entity_poly.type
_entity_poly.pdbx_seq_one_letter_code
_entity_poly.pdbx_strand_id
1 'polypeptide(L)'
;MKQTSAKSTGLKNTALKDMASKNTAVKRTVTAKETSARRVTWRVLLALSGMAALAVPGAGAAEAAPRAAGDEGRAGRCVVVYFDLGETLVHTAEDKSVRYLPGAAAYLRALRARHIPVGLITNVPPSWGSTDAERAAELKKVIDKDWAGASPFAWSDFGDRIFTPRTEAERKPAPALWKRAKKAAGSCRVVYQAETAEEAQVGGSLGYLAYQVARPGWPPYLPVRLIAALSHLPYGNTALPKGR
;
A
#
# COMPACT_ATOMS: atom_id res chain seq x y z
N MET A 1 12.87 -59.88 -54.47
CA MET A 1 13.69 -59.62 -55.68
C MET A 1 12.81 -59.00 -56.76
N LYS A 2 13.34 -58.00 -57.48
CA LYS A 2 12.80 -57.28 -58.67
C LYS A 2 11.73 -56.20 -58.37
N GLN A 3 11.99 -54.91 -58.60
CA GLN A 3 12.03 -54.16 -59.90
C GLN A 3 10.70 -54.31 -60.67
N THR A 4 10.02 -53.30 -61.24
CA THR A 4 10.43 -52.02 -61.85
C THR A 4 9.20 -51.25 -62.35
N SER A 5 9.34 -49.93 -62.44
CA SER A 5 8.79 -48.96 -63.41
C SER A 5 7.81 -49.34 -64.54
N ALA A 6 6.82 -48.43 -64.69
CA ALA A 6 6.47 -47.61 -65.87
C ALA A 6 5.62 -48.13 -67.05
N LYS A 7 4.61 -47.30 -67.39
CA LYS A 7 4.18 -46.86 -68.74
C LYS A 7 3.22 -45.66 -68.54
N SER A 8 3.50 -44.41 -68.96
CA SER A 8 3.64 -43.85 -70.33
C SER A 8 2.34 -44.07 -71.12
N THR A 9 1.57 -43.09 -71.61
CA THR A 9 1.79 -41.92 -72.51
C THR A 9 0.39 -41.27 -72.69
N GLY A 10 0.13 -40.02 -73.06
CA GLY A 10 0.88 -38.96 -73.73
C GLY A 10 -0.09 -37.82 -74.15
N LEU A 11 0.40 -36.95 -75.05
CA LEU A 11 -0.21 -35.73 -75.66
C LEU A 11 -0.07 -34.45 -74.82
N LYS A 12 1.01 -33.66 -75.01
CA LYS A 12 1.31 -32.67 -76.09
C LYS A 12 0.52 -31.36 -75.95
N ASN A 13 1.30 -30.30 -75.66
CA ASN A 13 1.26 -28.89 -76.12
C ASN A 13 -0.11 -28.19 -76.16
N THR A 14 -0.28 -26.95 -75.68
CA THR A 14 0.44 -25.77 -76.17
C THR A 14 0.11 -24.54 -75.28
N ALA A 15 1.17 -23.87 -74.85
CA ALA A 15 1.42 -22.44 -74.61
C ALA A 15 0.32 -21.40 -74.26
N LEU A 16 0.85 -20.38 -73.56
CA LEU A 16 0.40 -18.99 -73.33
C LEU A 16 -0.65 -18.78 -72.24
N LYS A 17 -0.63 -17.71 -71.45
CA LYS A 17 0.37 -16.77 -70.91
C LYS A 17 -0.52 -15.77 -70.15
N ASP A 18 -0.02 -15.22 -69.05
CA ASP A 18 -0.29 -13.85 -68.62
C ASP A 18 -1.76 -13.46 -68.31
N MET A 19 -2.11 -13.24 -67.03
CA MET A 19 -1.87 -11.97 -66.34
C MET A 19 -2.61 -11.90 -65.00
N ALA A 20 -1.94 -11.23 -64.07
CA ALA A 20 -2.37 -10.96 -62.71
C ALA A 20 -3.33 -9.76 -62.59
N SER A 21 -4.30 -9.87 -61.68
CA SER A 21 -4.90 -8.79 -60.86
C SER A 21 -6.11 -9.37 -60.13
N LYS A 22 -6.55 -8.97 -58.94
CA LYS A 22 -6.12 -8.13 -57.80
C LYS A 22 -7.31 -8.22 -56.82
N ASN A 23 -7.05 -8.14 -55.50
CA ASN A 23 -8.00 -7.82 -54.41
C ASN A 23 -9.12 -8.85 -54.14
N THR A 24 -9.39 -9.29 -52.91
CA THR A 24 -9.71 -8.44 -51.75
C THR A 24 -9.56 -9.23 -50.44
N ALA A 25 -9.05 -8.54 -49.43
CA ALA A 25 -8.75 -9.01 -48.08
C ALA A 25 -10.01 -9.28 -47.24
N VAL A 26 -9.93 -10.28 -46.35
CA VAL A 26 -10.53 -10.23 -45.00
C VAL A 26 -9.60 -10.96 -44.03
N LYS A 27 -8.71 -10.21 -43.36
CA LYS A 27 -8.00 -10.64 -42.14
C LYS A 27 -8.92 -10.36 -40.95
N ARG A 28 -9.34 -11.41 -40.23
CA ARG A 28 -9.94 -11.27 -38.89
C ARG A 28 -8.81 -11.13 -37.86
N THR A 29 -8.62 -9.91 -37.38
CA THR A 29 -7.84 -9.60 -36.17
C THR A 29 -8.74 -9.76 -34.95
N VAL A 30 -8.35 -10.64 -34.03
CA VAL A 30 -8.90 -10.72 -32.67
C VAL A 30 -8.24 -9.61 -31.86
N THR A 31 -9.02 -8.62 -31.43
CA THR A 31 -8.58 -7.51 -30.61
C THR A 31 -8.39 -7.97 -29.16
N ALA A 32 -7.13 -8.05 -28.74
CA ALA A 32 -6.76 -8.10 -27.34
C ALA A 32 -7.15 -6.75 -26.70
N LYS A 33 -8.01 -6.79 -25.69
CA LYS A 33 -8.47 -5.63 -24.93
C LYS A 33 -7.36 -5.27 -23.93
N GLU A 34 -6.45 -4.40 -24.35
CA GLU A 34 -5.46 -3.76 -23.49
C GLU A 34 -6.19 -2.87 -22.46
N THR A 35 -6.39 -3.37 -21.25
CA THR A 35 -6.75 -2.53 -20.10
C THR A 35 -5.52 -1.76 -19.67
N SER A 36 -5.41 -0.55 -20.20
CA SER A 36 -4.41 0.46 -19.85
C SER A 36 -4.40 0.70 -18.34
N ALA A 37 -3.33 0.26 -17.68
CA ALA A 37 -3.00 0.63 -16.31
C ALA A 37 -2.68 2.14 -16.26
N ARG A 38 -3.69 2.97 -15.98
CA ARG A 38 -3.49 4.39 -15.72
C ARG A 38 -3.00 4.57 -14.28
N ARG A 39 -1.70 4.76 -14.13
CA ARG A 39 -1.08 5.35 -12.93
C ARG A 39 -1.59 6.79 -12.79
N VAL A 40 -2.46 7.04 -11.82
CA VAL A 40 -2.86 8.40 -11.46
C VAL A 40 -1.81 8.96 -10.51
N THR A 41 -0.92 9.77 -11.05
CA THR A 41 -0.01 10.61 -10.28
C THR A 41 -0.82 11.67 -9.54
N TRP A 42 -0.68 11.71 -8.21
CA TRP A 42 -1.28 12.73 -7.36
C TRP A 42 -0.80 14.13 -7.80
N ARG A 43 -1.63 14.84 -8.57
CA ARG A 43 -1.45 16.27 -8.83
C ARG A 43 -2.09 17.05 -7.69
N VAL A 44 -1.22 17.75 -6.96
CA VAL A 44 -1.51 18.74 -5.92
C VAL A 44 -2.56 19.74 -6.42
N LEU A 45 -3.62 19.93 -5.63
CA LEU A 45 -4.55 21.05 -5.79
C LEU A 45 -4.33 22.03 -4.64
N LEU A 46 -3.64 23.11 -4.98
CA LEU A 46 -3.68 24.40 -4.30
C LEU A 46 -5.05 25.05 -4.53
N ALA A 47 -5.67 25.56 -3.46
CA ALA A 47 -6.58 26.70 -3.53
C ALA A 47 -6.67 27.37 -2.14
N LEU A 48 -6.62 28.70 -2.17
CA LEU A 48 -6.46 29.63 -1.06
C LEU A 48 -7.66 29.70 -0.10
N SER A 49 -7.37 30.03 1.16
CA SER A 49 -8.10 31.05 1.91
C SER A 49 -7.37 31.37 3.22
N GLY A 50 -6.93 32.61 3.38
CA GLY A 50 -6.42 33.14 4.65
C GLY A 50 -7.56 33.48 5.60
N MET A 51 -7.22 33.61 6.89
CA MET A 51 -7.75 34.60 7.83
C MET A 51 -7.01 34.51 9.17
N ALA A 52 -7.00 35.64 9.85
CA ALA A 52 -6.11 36.02 10.93
C ALA A 52 -6.27 35.24 12.25
N ALA A 53 -5.19 35.25 13.02
CA ALA A 53 -5.10 34.74 14.36
C ALA A 53 -5.93 35.57 15.36
N LEU A 54 -6.70 34.90 16.20
CA LEU A 54 -7.12 35.41 17.51
C LEU A 54 -6.67 34.42 18.58
N ALA A 55 -5.84 34.92 19.48
CA ALA A 55 -5.35 34.20 20.65
C ALA A 55 -6.43 34.17 21.75
N VAL A 56 -6.57 33.01 22.40
CA VAL A 56 -7.16 32.89 23.73
C VAL A 56 -6.30 31.91 24.56
N PRO A 57 -5.95 32.24 25.81
CA PRO A 57 -5.02 31.46 26.61
C PRO A 57 -5.68 30.35 27.42
N GLY A 58 -4.92 29.28 27.63
CA GLY A 58 -4.83 28.56 28.91
C GLY A 58 -5.81 27.40 29.16
N ALA A 59 -5.27 26.18 29.23
CA ALA A 59 -5.60 25.21 30.28
C ALA A 59 -4.65 24.00 30.25
N GLY A 60 -3.92 23.82 31.36
CA GLY A 60 -3.60 22.50 31.92
C GLY A 60 -2.52 21.67 31.23
N ALA A 61 -1.28 21.79 31.72
CA ALA A 61 -0.31 20.71 31.62
C ALA A 61 -0.84 19.49 32.40
N ALA A 62 -1.31 18.48 31.68
CA ALA A 62 -1.50 17.14 32.24
C ALA A 62 -0.16 16.40 32.08
N GLU A 63 0.57 16.32 33.19
CA GLU A 63 1.79 15.55 33.35
C GLU A 63 1.51 14.09 32.96
N ALA A 64 2.10 13.65 31.85
CA ALA A 64 1.99 12.27 31.41
C ALA A 64 2.76 11.38 32.38
N ALA A 65 2.02 10.66 33.23
CA ALA A 65 2.58 9.69 34.15
C ALA A 65 3.51 8.69 33.41
N PRO A 66 4.69 8.37 33.96
CA PRO A 66 5.61 7.44 33.34
C PRO A 66 4.97 6.05 33.34
N ARG A 67 4.83 5.45 32.15
CA ARG A 67 4.42 4.05 32.04
C ARG A 67 5.50 3.18 32.68
N ALA A 68 5.12 2.52 33.77
CA ALA A 68 5.97 1.66 34.56
C ALA A 68 6.68 0.61 33.69
N ALA A 69 8.00 0.51 33.88
CA ALA A 69 8.81 -0.59 33.44
C ALA A 69 8.36 -1.86 34.17
N GLY A 70 7.83 -2.82 33.43
CA GLY A 70 7.38 -4.09 33.97
C GLY A 70 6.91 -5.02 32.86
N ASP A 71 7.82 -5.44 31.98
CA ASP A 71 7.50 -6.50 31.01
C ASP A 71 8.73 -7.21 30.41
N GLU A 72 9.67 -7.67 31.24
CA GLU A 72 10.82 -8.44 30.73
C GLU A 72 10.43 -9.84 30.23
N GLY A 73 9.24 -10.36 30.58
CA GLY A 73 8.73 -11.67 30.17
C GLY A 73 7.92 -11.71 28.86
N ARG A 74 7.47 -10.55 28.34
CA ARG A 74 6.70 -10.44 27.09
C ARG A 74 7.41 -9.64 26.01
N ALA A 75 8.66 -9.22 26.25
CA ALA A 75 9.51 -8.58 25.26
C ALA A 75 9.48 -9.42 23.97
N GLY A 76 8.99 -8.83 22.88
CA GLY A 76 8.89 -9.51 21.59
C GLY A 76 7.59 -10.28 21.30
N ARG A 77 6.67 -10.42 22.25
CA ARG A 77 5.39 -11.13 22.06
C ARG A 77 4.24 -10.14 21.86
N CYS A 78 4.42 -9.28 20.87
CA CYS A 78 3.41 -8.32 20.39
C CYS A 78 3.65 -7.99 18.92
N VAL A 79 2.61 -7.47 18.27
CA VAL A 79 2.67 -7.02 16.88
C VAL A 79 1.98 -5.68 16.72
N VAL A 80 2.55 -4.80 15.90
CA VAL A 80 1.91 -3.55 15.44
C VAL A 80 1.82 -3.59 13.92
N VAL A 81 0.66 -3.25 13.37
CA VAL A 81 0.43 -3.25 11.93
C VAL A 81 0.39 -1.82 11.40
N TYR A 82 1.33 -1.49 10.53
CA TYR A 82 1.38 -0.22 9.84
C TYR A 82 0.83 -0.36 8.43
N PHE A 83 0.14 0.67 7.96
CA PHE A 83 -0.38 0.75 6.61
C PHE A 83 0.10 2.02 5.92
N ASP A 84 0.26 1.96 4.59
CA ASP A 84 0.00 3.14 3.79
C ASP A 84 -1.50 3.49 3.82
N LEU A 85 -1.87 4.70 3.43
CA LEU A 85 -3.26 5.15 3.41
C LEU A 85 -3.88 5.02 2.03
N GLY A 86 -3.34 5.76 1.05
CA GLY A 86 -3.87 5.84 -0.31
C GLY A 86 -3.69 4.52 -1.06
N GLU A 87 -4.73 4.11 -1.78
CA GLU A 87 -4.79 2.84 -2.52
C GLU A 87 -4.41 1.59 -1.69
N THR A 88 -4.43 1.74 -0.35
CA THR A 88 -4.14 0.68 0.62
C THR A 88 -5.31 0.49 1.57
N LEU A 89 -5.82 1.56 2.17
CA LEU A 89 -7.03 1.54 2.99
C LEU A 89 -8.17 2.34 2.36
N VAL A 90 -7.84 3.43 1.66
CA VAL A 90 -8.82 4.32 1.03
C VAL A 90 -8.51 4.51 -0.45
N HIS A 91 -9.54 4.77 -1.21
CA HIS A 91 -9.47 5.16 -2.61
C HIS A 91 -10.05 6.56 -2.77
N THR A 92 -9.34 7.42 -3.51
CA THR A 92 -9.85 8.72 -3.95
C THR A 92 -10.35 8.56 -5.39
N ALA A 93 -11.67 8.59 -5.56
CA ALA A 93 -12.30 8.47 -6.88
C ALA A 93 -12.07 9.72 -7.74
N GLU A 94 -12.40 9.63 -9.04
CA GLU A 94 -12.23 10.73 -10.00
C GLU A 94 -13.03 11.99 -9.62
N ASP A 95 -14.18 11.81 -8.96
CA ASP A 95 -15.02 12.88 -8.41
C ASP A 95 -14.47 13.48 -7.10
N LYS A 96 -13.25 13.07 -6.71
CA LYS A 96 -12.54 13.41 -5.47
C LYS A 96 -13.14 12.82 -4.20
N SER A 97 -14.21 12.02 -4.29
CA SER A 97 -14.75 11.33 -3.13
C SER A 97 -13.77 10.30 -2.59
N VAL A 98 -13.62 10.26 -1.27
CA VAL A 98 -12.78 9.31 -0.55
C VAL A 98 -13.64 8.24 0.08
N ARG A 99 -13.30 6.97 -0.14
CA ARG A 99 -14.00 5.83 0.44
C ARG A 99 -13.03 4.75 0.85
N TYR A 100 -13.46 3.85 1.73
CA TYR A 100 -12.71 2.62 1.98
C TYR A 100 -12.52 1.81 0.70
N LEU A 101 -11.34 1.22 0.54
CA LEU A 101 -11.16 0.11 -0.39
C LEU A 101 -12.01 -1.09 0.04
N PRO A 102 -12.44 -1.95 -0.90
CA PRO A 102 -13.20 -3.15 -0.58
C PRO A 102 -12.52 -4.00 0.51
N GLY A 103 -13.26 -4.27 1.58
CA GLY A 103 -12.79 -5.07 2.72
C GLY A 103 -11.93 -4.34 3.76
N ALA A 104 -11.43 -3.13 3.48
CA ALA A 104 -10.55 -2.38 4.38
C ALA A 104 -11.19 -2.12 5.76
N ALA A 105 -12.44 -1.63 5.78
CA ALA A 105 -13.18 -1.38 7.02
C ALA A 105 -13.38 -2.66 7.85
N ALA A 106 -13.72 -3.78 7.19
CA ALA A 106 -13.89 -5.06 7.86
C ALA A 106 -12.56 -5.60 8.41
N TYR A 107 -11.47 -5.37 7.68
CA TYR A 107 -10.12 -5.76 8.08
C TYR A 107 -9.63 -5.00 9.32
N LEU A 108 -9.81 -3.67 9.36
CA LEU A 108 -9.50 -2.85 10.54
C LEU A 108 -10.32 -3.30 11.77
N ARG A 109 -11.62 -3.56 11.59
CA ARG A 109 -12.47 -4.11 12.66
C ARG A 109 -11.94 -5.45 13.18
N ALA A 110 -11.47 -6.34 12.30
CA ALA A 110 -10.94 -7.64 12.68
C ALA A 110 -9.60 -7.54 13.44
N LEU A 111 -8.75 -6.57 13.11
CA LEU A 111 -7.53 -6.27 13.89
C LEU A 111 -7.88 -5.72 15.27
N ARG A 112 -8.80 -4.75 15.34
CA ARG A 112 -9.29 -4.17 16.60
C ARG A 112 -9.90 -5.22 17.52
N ALA A 113 -10.74 -6.12 16.99
CA ALA A 113 -11.36 -7.20 17.76
C ALA A 113 -10.35 -8.18 18.39
N ARG A 114 -9.08 -8.15 17.95
CA ARG A 114 -7.97 -8.94 18.51
C ARG A 114 -6.97 -8.10 19.29
N HIS A 115 -7.30 -6.84 19.58
CA HIS A 115 -6.43 -5.90 20.27
C HIS A 115 -5.06 -5.72 19.59
N ILE A 116 -5.03 -5.83 18.26
CA ILE A 116 -3.82 -5.59 17.47
C ILE A 116 -3.76 -4.09 17.16
N PRO A 117 -2.77 -3.34 17.70
CA PRO A 117 -2.63 -1.92 17.40
C PRO A 117 -2.26 -1.69 15.94
N VAL A 118 -2.80 -0.60 15.37
CA VAL A 118 -2.54 -0.20 13.99
C VAL A 118 -1.93 1.21 13.91
N GLY A 119 -1.21 1.50 12.83
CA GLY A 119 -0.63 2.82 12.56
C GLY A 119 -0.61 3.14 11.06
N LEU A 120 -0.34 4.39 10.73
CA LEU A 120 -0.16 4.86 9.36
C LEU A 120 1.27 5.31 9.12
N ILE A 121 1.81 4.96 7.96
CA ILE A 121 3.05 5.49 7.40
C ILE A 121 2.67 6.03 6.02
N THR A 122 2.42 7.34 5.93
CA THR A 122 1.80 7.93 4.74
C THR A 122 2.45 9.25 4.34
N ASN A 123 2.50 9.50 3.04
CA ASN A 123 3.01 10.75 2.49
C ASN A 123 1.92 11.81 2.54
N VAL A 124 2.26 12.96 3.11
CA VAL A 124 1.46 14.19 3.05
C VAL A 124 2.42 15.36 2.80
N PRO A 125 1.94 16.50 2.30
CA PRO A 125 2.76 17.71 2.23
C PRO A 125 3.33 18.08 3.62
N PRO A 126 4.65 18.29 3.75
CA PRO A 126 5.24 18.80 4.99
C PRO A 126 4.64 20.14 5.43
N SER A 127 4.15 20.94 4.48
CA SER A 127 3.48 22.22 4.73
C SER A 127 2.17 22.13 5.49
N TRP A 128 1.60 20.93 5.68
CA TRP A 128 0.37 20.74 6.44
C TRP A 128 0.53 20.93 7.96
N GLY A 129 1.75 21.06 8.46
CA GLY A 129 1.98 21.36 9.86
C GLY A 129 3.46 21.34 10.21
N SER A 130 3.80 22.01 11.31
CA SER A 130 5.15 22.01 11.88
C SER A 130 5.42 20.75 12.70
N THR A 131 4.39 20.18 13.35
CA THR A 131 4.48 18.98 14.18
C THR A 131 3.86 17.74 13.54
N ASP A 132 4.23 16.54 14.03
CA ASP A 132 3.63 15.28 13.56
C ASP A 132 2.12 15.26 13.85
N ALA A 133 1.70 15.84 14.99
CA ALA A 133 0.30 15.95 15.39
C ALA A 133 -0.50 16.89 14.48
N GLU A 134 0.05 18.06 14.13
CA GLU A 134 -0.59 19.01 13.20
C GLU A 134 -0.79 18.38 11.82
N ARG A 135 0.25 17.74 11.26
CA ARG A 135 0.14 17.04 9.97
C ARG A 135 -0.87 15.91 10.01
N ALA A 136 -0.93 15.15 11.12
CA ALA A 136 -1.92 14.11 11.30
C ALA A 136 -3.35 14.67 11.44
N ALA A 137 -3.52 15.83 12.09
CA ALA A 137 -4.82 16.50 12.21
C ALA A 137 -5.31 17.03 10.85
N GLU A 138 -4.44 17.67 10.06
CA GLU A 138 -4.80 18.14 8.72
C GLU A 138 -5.10 16.96 7.79
N LEU A 139 -4.36 15.86 7.87
CA LEU A 139 -4.68 14.63 7.14
C LEU A 139 -6.10 14.12 7.44
N LYS A 140 -6.47 14.04 8.73
CA LYS A 140 -7.82 13.61 9.14
C LYS A 140 -8.89 14.52 8.53
N LYS A 141 -8.70 15.84 8.64
CA LYS A 141 -9.60 16.85 8.07
C LYS A 141 -9.74 16.72 6.55
N VAL A 142 -8.65 16.54 5.82
CA VAL A 142 -8.68 16.38 4.35
C VAL A 142 -9.47 15.15 3.93
N ILE A 143 -9.23 14.01 4.59
CA ILE A 143 -9.95 12.77 4.28
C ILE A 143 -11.42 12.86 4.68
N ASP A 144 -11.72 13.42 5.85
CA ASP A 144 -13.10 13.54 6.35
C ASP A 144 -13.94 14.52 5.51
N LYS A 145 -13.32 15.58 4.98
CA LYS A 145 -14.00 16.56 4.11
C LYS A 145 -14.61 15.91 2.87
N ASP A 146 -13.87 14.98 2.26
CA ASP A 146 -14.25 14.36 1.00
C ASP A 146 -14.78 12.92 1.20
N TRP A 147 -15.04 12.52 2.45
CA TRP A 147 -15.47 11.17 2.79
C TRP A 147 -16.88 10.86 2.29
N ALA A 148 -17.02 9.78 1.52
CA ALA A 148 -18.29 9.29 0.97
C ALA A 148 -18.64 7.86 1.43
N GLY A 149 -17.94 7.34 2.45
CA GLY A 149 -18.24 6.03 3.03
C GLY A 149 -19.45 6.07 3.96
N ALA A 150 -20.27 5.01 3.95
CA ALA A 150 -21.45 4.88 4.81
C ALA A 150 -21.14 4.90 6.33
N SER A 151 -19.90 4.66 6.71
CA SER A 151 -19.40 4.83 8.08
C SER A 151 -18.16 5.71 8.04
N PRO A 152 -17.92 6.56 9.06
CA PRO A 152 -16.71 7.38 9.14
C PRO A 152 -15.44 6.54 9.07
N PHE A 153 -14.33 7.15 8.63
CA PHE A 153 -13.04 6.51 8.72
C PHE A 153 -12.66 6.29 10.20
N ALA A 154 -12.18 5.09 10.53
CA ALA A 154 -11.90 4.65 11.90
C ALA A 154 -10.61 5.25 12.48
N TRP A 155 -10.51 6.58 12.54
CA TRP A 155 -9.33 7.31 13.05
C TRP A 155 -8.92 6.90 14.46
N SER A 156 -9.88 6.49 15.30
CA SER A 156 -9.66 6.02 16.66
C SER A 156 -8.72 4.82 16.75
N ASP A 157 -8.67 3.97 15.72
CA ASP A 157 -7.83 2.77 15.72
C ASP A 157 -6.33 3.14 15.63
N PHE A 158 -6.02 4.26 14.98
CA PHE A 158 -4.67 4.74 14.75
C PHE A 158 -4.12 5.61 15.88
N GLY A 159 -4.99 6.34 16.59
CA GLY A 159 -4.57 7.24 17.67
C GLY A 159 -3.52 8.26 17.20
N ASP A 160 -2.37 8.25 17.87
CA ASP A 160 -1.17 9.05 17.59
C ASP A 160 -0.14 8.35 16.68
N ARG A 161 -0.38 7.10 16.27
CA ARG A 161 0.53 6.29 15.44
C ARG A 161 0.43 6.64 13.95
N ILE A 162 0.46 7.93 13.62
CA ILE A 162 0.40 8.44 12.24
C ILE A 162 1.74 9.12 11.94
N PHE A 163 2.53 8.49 11.07
CA PHE A 163 3.87 8.94 10.72
C PHE A 163 3.86 9.60 9.33
N THR A 164 4.11 10.91 9.31
CA THR A 164 4.14 11.76 8.12
C THR A 164 5.53 12.38 7.89
N PRO A 165 5.93 12.68 6.64
CA PRO A 165 7.20 13.33 6.37
C PRO A 165 7.26 14.73 6.99
N ARG A 166 8.35 15.02 7.72
CA ARG A 166 8.67 16.36 8.25
C ARG A 166 9.28 17.26 7.19
N THR A 167 9.91 16.66 6.20
CA THR A 167 10.56 17.32 5.07
C THR A 167 10.36 16.48 3.81
N GLU A 168 10.59 17.06 2.64
CA GLU A 168 10.53 16.30 1.39
C GLU A 168 11.57 15.18 1.33
N ALA A 169 12.71 15.31 2.02
CA ALA A 169 13.72 14.26 2.12
C ALA A 169 13.24 13.02 2.92
N GLU A 170 12.21 13.17 3.76
CA GLU A 170 11.59 12.06 4.48
C GLU A 170 10.45 11.40 3.70
N ARG A 171 10.04 11.94 2.55
CA ARG A 171 8.94 11.39 1.74
C ARG A 171 9.26 9.97 1.29
N LYS A 172 8.30 9.05 1.43
CA LYS A 172 8.44 7.67 0.91
C LYS A 172 8.81 7.74 -0.58
N PRO A 173 9.79 6.94 -1.04
CA PRO A 173 10.32 5.72 -0.41
C PRO A 173 11.49 5.94 0.58
N ALA A 174 11.82 7.17 0.99
CA ALA A 174 12.88 7.39 1.99
C ALA A 174 12.58 6.67 3.32
N PRO A 175 13.57 6.04 3.98
CA PRO A 175 13.33 5.10 5.08
C PRO A 175 12.92 5.76 6.41
N ALA A 176 12.89 7.09 6.48
CA ALA A 176 12.71 7.84 7.72
C ALA A 176 11.43 7.46 8.48
N LEU A 177 10.30 7.36 7.77
CA LEU A 177 9.00 7.08 8.40
C LEU A 177 8.94 5.68 9.00
N TRP A 178 9.40 4.65 8.28
CA TRP A 178 9.51 3.29 8.80
C TRP A 178 10.46 3.20 10.00
N LYS A 179 11.57 3.94 10.02
CA LYS A 179 12.48 3.96 11.17
C LYS A 179 11.79 4.54 12.42
N ARG A 180 11.04 5.63 12.27
CA ARG A 180 10.30 6.24 13.40
C ARG A 180 9.15 5.35 13.87
N ALA A 181 8.39 4.75 12.95
CA ALA A 181 7.32 3.81 13.29
C ALA A 181 7.87 2.58 14.02
N LYS A 182 8.98 2.00 13.56
CA LYS A 182 9.63 0.87 14.23
C LYS A 182 10.15 1.23 15.62
N LYS A 183 10.74 2.42 15.77
CA LYS A 183 11.16 2.94 17.08
C LYS A 183 9.98 3.08 18.03
N ALA A 184 8.84 3.61 17.55
CA ALA A 184 7.62 3.77 18.35
C ALA A 184 6.98 2.43 18.73
N ALA A 185 7.13 1.40 17.90
CA ALA A 185 6.67 0.04 18.20
C ALA A 185 7.51 -0.68 19.27
N GLY A 186 8.67 -0.14 19.66
CA GLY A 186 9.56 -0.72 20.67
C GLY A 186 10.01 -2.13 20.30
N SER A 187 9.82 -3.09 21.21
CA SER A 187 10.16 -4.50 20.99
C SER A 187 9.11 -5.28 20.19
N CYS A 188 8.01 -4.66 19.76
CA CYS A 188 6.97 -5.38 19.02
C CYS A 188 7.41 -5.69 17.59
N ARG A 189 6.95 -6.85 17.09
CA ARG A 189 7.06 -7.17 15.67
C ARG A 189 6.26 -6.15 14.87
N VAL A 190 6.85 -5.66 13.78
CA VAL A 190 6.17 -4.70 12.91
C VAL A 190 5.80 -5.35 11.58
N VAL A 191 4.54 -5.16 11.19
CA VAL A 191 4.00 -5.55 9.89
C VAL A 191 3.76 -4.27 9.09
N TYR A 192 4.07 -4.24 7.81
CA TYR A 192 3.77 -3.10 6.94
C TYR A 192 2.98 -3.56 5.72
N GLN A 193 1.89 -2.88 5.39
CA GLN A 193 1.08 -3.18 4.22
C GLN A 193 0.90 -1.94 3.34
N ALA A 194 1.16 -2.06 2.05
CA ALA A 194 1.10 -0.94 1.10
C ALA A 194 0.74 -1.41 -0.31
N GLU A 195 0.24 -0.49 -1.14
CA GLU A 195 -0.13 -0.74 -2.54
C GLU A 195 1.09 -1.13 -3.39
N THR A 196 2.21 -0.43 -3.22
CA THR A 196 3.36 -0.55 -4.12
C THR A 196 4.39 -1.56 -3.63
N ALA A 197 4.98 -2.29 -4.58
CA ALA A 197 6.05 -3.24 -4.29
C ALA A 197 7.31 -2.55 -3.74
N GLU A 198 7.61 -1.34 -4.19
CA GLU A 198 8.75 -0.54 -3.73
C GLU A 198 8.65 -0.22 -2.23
N GLU A 199 7.48 0.23 -1.77
CA GLU A 199 7.27 0.51 -0.35
C GLU A 199 7.34 -0.77 0.50
N ALA A 200 6.77 -1.88 0.00
CA ALA A 200 6.89 -3.16 0.68
C ALA A 200 8.36 -3.61 0.77
N GLN A 201 9.16 -3.40 -0.28
CA GLN A 201 10.59 -3.71 -0.30
C GLN A 201 11.38 -2.87 0.71
N VAL A 202 11.14 -1.56 0.79
CA VAL A 202 11.77 -0.69 1.79
C VAL A 202 11.41 -1.14 3.20
N GLY A 203 10.13 -1.39 3.48
CA GLY A 203 9.70 -1.92 4.78
C GLY A 203 10.40 -3.24 5.13
N GLY A 204 10.47 -4.17 4.18
CA GLY A 204 11.17 -5.46 4.34
C GLY A 204 12.65 -5.30 4.66
N SER A 205 13.35 -4.39 3.97
CA SER A 205 14.77 -4.09 4.21
C SER A 205 15.06 -3.56 5.62
N LEU A 206 14.04 -2.97 6.28
CA LEU A 206 14.11 -2.45 7.65
C LEU A 206 13.62 -3.47 8.69
N GLY A 207 13.34 -4.71 8.28
CA GLY A 207 12.94 -5.81 9.16
C GLY A 207 11.45 -5.84 9.51
N TYR A 208 10.60 -5.21 8.70
CA TYR A 208 9.16 -5.41 8.76
C TYR A 208 8.79 -6.73 8.07
N LEU A 209 7.74 -7.38 8.57
CA LEU A 209 6.98 -8.30 7.72
C LEU A 209 6.15 -7.45 6.75
N ALA A 210 6.68 -7.22 5.56
CA ALA A 210 6.05 -6.37 4.55
C ALA A 210 5.14 -7.17 3.63
N TYR A 211 3.99 -6.60 3.27
CA TYR A 211 2.99 -7.20 2.41
C TYR A 211 2.50 -6.17 1.40
N GLN A 212 2.58 -6.49 0.11
CA GLN A 212 1.97 -5.67 -0.91
C GLN A 212 0.48 -6.07 -1.06
N VAL A 213 -0.42 -5.12 -0.86
CA VAL A 213 -1.88 -5.33 -0.97
C VAL A 213 -2.33 -5.43 -2.43
N ALA A 214 -3.57 -5.87 -2.65
CA ALA A 214 -4.21 -5.95 -3.96
C ALA A 214 -3.43 -6.76 -5.03
N ARG A 215 -2.54 -7.66 -4.61
CA ARG A 215 -1.81 -8.57 -5.52
C ARG A 215 -2.78 -9.62 -6.11
N PRO A 216 -2.81 -9.78 -7.45
CA PRO A 216 -3.62 -10.83 -8.07
C PRO A 216 -3.30 -12.22 -7.53
N GLY A 217 -4.34 -12.99 -7.17
CA GLY A 217 -4.19 -14.35 -6.62
C GLY A 217 -3.78 -14.43 -5.14
N TRP A 218 -3.64 -13.29 -4.46
CA TRP A 218 -3.32 -13.22 -3.03
C TRP A 218 -4.46 -12.57 -2.25
N PRO A 219 -4.56 -12.80 -0.92
CA PRO A 219 -5.51 -12.07 -0.07
C PRO A 219 -5.36 -10.54 -0.22
N PRO A 220 -6.45 -9.75 -0.09
CA PRO A 220 -6.36 -8.29 -0.21
C PRO A 220 -5.44 -7.67 0.85
N TYR A 221 -5.36 -8.28 2.04
CA TYR A 221 -4.47 -7.94 3.14
C TYR A 221 -3.87 -9.20 3.75
N LEU A 222 -2.75 -9.07 4.46
CA LEU A 222 -2.14 -10.17 5.21
C LEU A 222 -3.18 -10.74 6.21
N PRO A 223 -3.44 -12.07 6.24
CA PRO A 223 -4.52 -12.62 7.06
C PRO A 223 -4.40 -12.26 8.55
N VAL A 224 -5.50 -11.75 9.14
CA VAL A 224 -5.51 -11.33 10.55
C VAL A 224 -5.13 -12.47 11.50
N ARG A 225 -5.53 -13.72 11.20
CA ARG A 225 -5.16 -14.90 11.99
C ARG A 225 -3.65 -15.15 11.99
N LEU A 226 -2.98 -14.90 10.86
CA LEU A 226 -1.53 -15.00 10.77
C LEU A 226 -0.86 -13.91 11.61
N ILE A 227 -1.33 -12.66 11.51
CA ILE A 227 -0.82 -11.54 12.33
C ILE A 227 -1.00 -11.84 13.82
N ALA A 228 -2.15 -12.37 14.22
CA ALA A 228 -2.41 -12.78 15.59
C ALA A 228 -1.46 -13.91 16.04
N ALA A 229 -1.20 -14.92 15.21
CA ALA A 229 -0.22 -15.95 15.54
C ALA A 229 1.20 -15.37 15.73
N LEU A 230 1.59 -14.41 14.88
CA LEU A 230 2.87 -13.71 14.98
C LEU A 230 3.02 -12.90 16.26
N SER A 231 1.94 -12.42 16.87
CA SER A 231 2.01 -11.70 18.14
C SER A 231 2.42 -12.60 19.30
N HIS A 232 2.26 -13.92 19.17
CA HIS A 232 2.63 -14.88 20.21
C HIS A 232 4.03 -15.47 20.03
N LEU A 233 4.68 -15.25 18.89
CA LEU A 233 6.03 -15.77 18.63
C LEU A 233 7.10 -14.79 19.12
N PRO A 234 8.22 -15.28 19.70
CA PRO A 234 9.34 -14.43 20.07
C PRO A 234 9.81 -13.54 18.92
N TYR A 235 10.18 -12.30 19.25
CA TYR A 235 10.74 -11.32 18.32
C TYR A 235 11.68 -10.38 19.09
N GLY A 236 12.77 -9.92 18.47
CA GLY A 236 13.57 -8.86 19.09
C GLY A 236 14.59 -9.27 20.15
N ASN A 237 15.17 -10.48 20.07
CA ASN A 237 16.46 -10.75 20.71
C ASN A 237 17.58 -10.64 19.67
N THR A 238 18.12 -9.44 19.50
CA THR A 238 19.47 -9.25 18.92
C THR A 238 20.46 -8.94 20.03
N ALA A 239 20.44 -9.73 21.11
CA ALA A 239 21.67 -9.99 21.81
C ALA A 239 22.44 -11.03 20.97
N LEU A 240 23.22 -10.55 20.00
CA LEU A 240 24.42 -11.30 19.62
C LEU A 240 25.20 -11.49 20.94
N PRO A 241 25.55 -12.71 21.35
CA PRO A 241 26.41 -12.87 22.52
C PRO A 241 27.69 -12.09 22.25
N LYS A 242 27.97 -11.09 23.09
CA LYS A 242 29.29 -10.47 23.14
C LYS A 242 30.26 -11.53 23.59
N GLY A 243 31.02 -12.07 22.64
CA GLY A 243 32.28 -12.76 22.86
C GLY A 243 32.18 -14.16 23.46
N ARG A 244 32.87 -15.09 22.81
CA ARG A 244 33.93 -15.82 23.50
C ARG A 244 35.14 -15.89 22.59
#